data_AF-A0A3E0Q0E4-F1
#
_entry.id   AF-A0A3E0Q0E4-F1
#
_cell.length_a   1.000
_cell.length_b   1.000
_cell.length_c   1.000
_cell.angle_alpha   90.00
_cell.angle_beta   90.00
_cell.angle_gamma   90.00
#
_symmetry.space_group_name_H-M   'P 1'
#
loop_
_entity.id
_entity.type
_entity.pdbx_description
1 polymer ?
#
loop_
_entity_poly.entity_id
_entity_poly.type
_entity_poly.pdbx_seq_one_letter_code
_entity_poly.pdbx_strand_id
1 'polypeptide(L)'
;MRSLTFQTANARREPGLAGQRAGFTLVEMLVAILIMVILTTIVVAAFRQDDGDRLNASARLVQSYFEGARSRAITDGKVRGIRLIPRADDPFVVDSLVYIGATGHDTGFVNVDFDDSISNLWRFTNTSSGKWNRLVQRNLLGSGSRIEVPAGTGNWYYITAVSGNEVVVSGHYAPSAWDTNLGKYAPQPDPDGDGRAINMPYRLELAPAILPNTEPISLERGTVIDRAASRIPSLDIFFDSRGNPTGATSAAGLVHLYVTTLSDVELTRGLFPNHPANGGSQALPIVPASPPDVPEHEPYLFTLYTQTGQVTVSQVDFTDNLDNSNGNPGADLQADFPFRYAQRGREAR
;
A
#
# COMPACT_ATOMS: atom_id res chain seq x y z
N MET A 1 73.35 3.36 14.35
CA MET A 1 73.35 3.80 12.93
C MET A 1 72.75 5.20 12.87
N ARG A 2 73.51 6.12 12.28
CA ARG A 2 73.32 7.56 12.02
C ARG A 2 72.00 8.24 12.44
N SER A 3 72.12 8.96 13.56
CA SER A 3 71.37 10.19 13.85
C SER A 3 71.76 11.28 12.84
N LEU A 4 70.78 11.80 12.10
CA LEU A 4 70.95 12.97 11.23
C LEU A 4 70.14 14.14 11.80
N THR A 5 70.90 15.04 12.41
CA THR A 5 70.48 16.35 12.92
C THR A 5 70.04 17.22 11.73
N PHE A 6 68.73 17.44 11.59
CA PHE A 6 68.21 18.40 10.61
C PHE A 6 68.32 19.81 11.17
N GLN A 7 69.13 20.60 10.48
CA GLN A 7 69.46 21.99 10.70
C GLN A 7 68.22 22.86 10.43
N THR A 8 67.68 23.48 11.47
CA THR A 8 66.63 24.51 11.39
C THR A 8 67.13 25.72 10.62
N ALA A 9 66.77 25.80 9.33
CA ALA A 9 66.88 27.02 8.55
C ALA A 9 65.79 28.00 8.99
N ASN A 10 66.18 29.00 9.78
CA ASN A 10 65.38 30.18 10.08
C ASN A 10 65.08 30.93 8.78
N ALA A 11 63.94 30.62 8.16
CA ALA A 11 63.38 31.45 7.11
C ALA A 11 62.95 32.78 7.72
N ARG A 12 63.68 33.85 7.36
CA ARG A 12 63.30 35.26 7.58
C ARG A 12 61.84 35.44 7.18
N ARG A 13 60.96 35.66 8.16
CA ARG A 13 59.64 36.26 7.91
C ARG A 13 59.90 37.70 7.51
N GLU A 14 59.73 37.99 6.22
CA GLU A 14 59.59 39.36 5.78
C GLU A 14 58.35 39.96 6.47
N PRO A 15 58.42 41.21 6.95
CA PRO A 15 57.29 41.91 7.52
C PRO A 15 56.28 42.13 6.38
N GLY A 16 55.33 41.19 6.26
CA GLY A 16 54.18 41.34 5.40
C GLY A 16 53.53 42.67 5.75
N LEU A 17 53.60 43.61 4.80
CA LEU A 17 52.95 44.90 4.82
C LEU A 17 51.56 44.72 5.44
N ALA A 18 51.34 45.36 6.59
CA ALA A 18 50.06 45.38 7.27
C ALA A 18 49.05 46.03 6.31
N GLY A 19 48.45 45.20 5.46
CA GLY A 19 47.46 45.59 4.48
C GLY A 19 46.33 46.26 5.26
N GLN A 20 46.16 47.56 5.00
CA GLN A 20 45.02 48.32 5.49
C GLN A 20 43.77 47.50 5.21
N ARG A 21 43.12 47.03 6.28
CA ARG A 21 41.80 46.44 6.19
C ARG A 21 40.86 47.58 5.81
N ALA A 22 40.63 47.75 4.51
CA ALA A 22 39.59 48.64 4.03
C ALA A 22 38.27 48.16 4.64
N GLY A 23 37.66 48.98 5.48
CA GLY A 23 36.33 48.71 6.02
C GLY A 23 35.32 48.81 4.88
N PHE A 24 34.41 47.85 4.80
CA PHE A 24 33.31 47.89 3.84
C PHE A 24 32.45 49.12 4.09
N THR A 25 32.17 49.86 3.03
CA THR A 25 31.27 51.01 3.13
C THR A 25 29.84 50.53 3.36
N LEU A 26 29.01 51.34 4.02
CA LEU A 26 27.60 51.00 4.26
C LEU A 26 26.86 50.73 2.94
N VAL A 27 27.23 51.47 1.88
CA VAL A 27 26.69 51.29 0.53
C VAL A 27 27.05 49.92 -0.06
N GLU A 28 28.29 49.45 0.12
CA GLU A 28 28.71 48.10 -0.31
C GLU A 28 27.90 47.00 0.34
N MET A 29 27.68 47.10 1.66
CA MET A 29 26.88 46.12 2.38
C MET A 29 25.42 46.09 1.89
N LEU A 30 24.86 47.26 1.56
CA LEU A 30 23.50 47.34 1.03
C LEU A 30 23.39 46.69 -0.37
N VAL A 31 24.35 46.97 -1.26
CA VAL A 31 24.38 46.37 -2.59
C VAL A 31 24.59 44.86 -2.51
N ALA A 32 25.48 44.39 -1.63
CA ALA A 32 25.72 42.97 -1.44
C ALA A 32 24.46 42.23 -0.95
N ILE A 33 23.73 42.78 0.02
CA ILE A 33 22.48 42.19 0.52
C ILE A 33 21.42 42.16 -0.59
N LEU A 34 21.28 43.23 -1.37
CA LEU A 34 20.34 43.29 -2.48
C LEU A 34 20.64 42.19 -3.52
N ILE A 35 21.90 42.03 -3.92
CA ILE A 35 22.32 40.98 -4.85
C ILE A 35 22.06 39.59 -4.25
N MET A 36 22.33 39.40 -2.95
CA MET A 36 22.07 38.12 -2.27
C MET A 36 20.59 37.77 -2.24
N VAL A 37 19.70 38.76 -2.01
CA VAL A 37 18.25 38.55 -2.03
C VAL A 37 17.79 38.17 -3.44
N ILE A 38 18.23 38.90 -4.46
CA ILE A 38 17.88 38.61 -5.85
C ILE A 38 18.33 37.20 -6.25
N LEU A 39 19.59 36.84 -5.98
CA LEU A 39 20.09 35.50 -6.28
C LEU A 39 19.33 34.41 -5.52
N THR A 40 19.04 34.64 -4.23
CA THR A 40 18.27 33.69 -3.41
C THR A 40 16.87 33.47 -3.98
N THR A 41 16.18 34.52 -4.41
CA THR A 41 14.83 34.39 -5.00
C THR A 41 14.84 33.60 -6.31
N ILE A 42 15.86 33.79 -7.16
CA ILE A 42 16.02 33.03 -8.41
C ILE A 42 16.32 31.55 -8.10
N VAL A 43 17.21 31.29 -7.15
CA VAL A 43 17.57 29.92 -6.74
C VAL A 43 16.36 29.18 -6.15
N VAL A 44 15.57 29.83 -5.29
CA VAL A 44 14.34 29.24 -4.74
C VAL A 44 13.31 28.97 -5.84
N ALA A 45 13.15 29.87 -6.81
CA ALA A 45 12.27 29.64 -7.94
C ALA A 45 12.75 28.47 -8.82
N ALA A 46 14.06 28.32 -9.02
CA ALA A 46 14.65 27.23 -9.80
C ALA A 46 14.59 25.86 -9.10
N PHE A 47 14.55 25.83 -7.76
CA PHE A 47 14.41 24.59 -6.98
C PHE A 47 12.97 24.18 -6.67
N ARG A 48 11.96 24.92 -7.16
CA ARG A 48 10.62 24.37 -7.30
C ARG A 48 10.69 23.32 -8.41
N GLN A 49 11.13 22.12 -8.04
CA GLN A 49 11.12 20.96 -8.93
C GLN A 49 9.76 20.88 -9.59
N ASP A 50 9.76 20.66 -10.90
CA ASP A 50 8.54 20.47 -11.65
C ASP A 50 7.80 19.25 -11.09
N ASP A 51 6.64 19.48 -10.48
CA ASP A 51 5.83 18.42 -9.90
C ASP A 51 5.40 17.42 -10.98
N GLY A 52 5.32 17.83 -12.25
CA GLY A 52 5.09 16.95 -13.39
C GLY A 52 6.19 15.90 -13.58
N ASP A 53 7.47 16.29 -13.46
CA ASP A 53 8.60 15.37 -13.57
C ASP A 53 8.61 14.34 -12.44
N ARG A 54 8.35 14.78 -11.21
CA ARG A 54 8.28 13.91 -10.02
C ARG A 54 7.12 12.93 -10.12
N LEU A 55 5.99 13.41 -10.60
CA LEU A 55 4.79 12.60 -10.78
C LEU A 55 4.99 11.54 -11.87
N ASN A 56 5.58 11.91 -13.01
CA ASN A 56 5.93 10.97 -14.08
C ASN A 56 6.96 9.93 -13.60
N ALA A 57 7.97 10.35 -12.83
CA ALA A 57 8.93 9.45 -12.23
C ALA A 57 8.25 8.45 -11.27
N SER A 58 7.29 8.92 -10.46
CA SER A 58 6.51 8.08 -9.54
C SER A 58 5.59 7.11 -10.29
N ALA A 59 4.93 7.54 -11.36
CA ALA A 59 4.08 6.68 -12.17
C ALA A 59 4.89 5.54 -12.82
N ARG A 60 6.09 5.87 -13.35
CA ARG A 60 7.04 4.86 -13.87
C ARG A 60 7.53 3.93 -12.77
N LEU A 61 7.78 4.44 -11.56
CA LEU A 61 8.19 3.64 -10.43
C LEU A 61 7.10 2.62 -10.07
N VAL A 62 5.85 3.06 -9.92
CA VAL A 62 4.70 2.19 -9.68
C VAL A 62 4.61 1.12 -10.79
N GLN A 63 4.66 1.52 -12.06
CA GLN A 63 4.66 0.58 -13.19
C GLN A 63 5.77 -0.47 -13.09
N SER A 64 7.02 -0.03 -12.86
CA SER A 64 8.18 -0.92 -12.75
C SER A 64 8.05 -1.91 -11.60
N TYR A 65 7.42 -1.51 -10.49
CA TYR A 65 7.19 -2.39 -9.36
C TYR A 65 6.17 -3.47 -9.72
N PHE A 66 5.05 -3.12 -10.34
CA PHE A 66 4.01 -4.09 -10.74
C PHE A 66 4.55 -5.08 -11.78
N GLU A 67 5.29 -4.61 -12.77
CA GLU A 67 5.98 -5.47 -13.73
C GLU A 67 7.02 -6.37 -13.04
N GLY A 68 7.77 -5.83 -12.08
CA GLY A 68 8.73 -6.59 -11.27
C GLY A 68 8.08 -7.64 -10.38
N ALA A 69 6.92 -7.38 -9.79
CA ALA A 69 6.18 -8.35 -8.97
C ALA A 69 5.62 -9.47 -9.84
N ARG A 70 5.03 -9.12 -10.98
CA ARG A 70 4.55 -10.07 -12.00
C ARG A 70 5.68 -10.96 -12.51
N SER A 71 6.81 -10.37 -12.90
CA SER A 71 7.99 -11.09 -13.37
C SER A 71 8.49 -12.08 -12.31
N ARG A 72 8.64 -11.64 -11.05
CA ARG A 72 9.02 -12.53 -9.94
C ARG A 72 8.02 -13.66 -9.71
N ALA A 73 6.72 -13.42 -9.86
CA ALA A 73 5.71 -14.47 -9.73
C ALA A 73 5.90 -15.58 -10.78
N ILE A 74 6.14 -15.17 -12.03
CA ILE A 74 6.41 -16.07 -13.15
C ILE A 74 7.72 -16.84 -12.94
N THR A 75 8.81 -16.13 -12.61
CA THR A 75 10.14 -16.73 -12.44
C THR A 75 10.21 -17.69 -11.26
N ASP A 76 9.62 -17.32 -10.11
CA ASP A 76 9.65 -18.15 -8.90
C ASP A 76 8.63 -19.30 -8.94
N GLY A 77 7.66 -19.25 -9.86
CA GLY A 77 6.51 -20.16 -9.88
C GLY A 77 5.63 -20.06 -8.63
N LYS A 78 5.67 -18.93 -7.93
CA LYS A 78 4.97 -18.69 -6.65
C LYS A 78 4.14 -17.42 -6.74
N VAL A 79 3.09 -17.34 -5.93
CA VAL A 79 2.28 -16.12 -5.82
C VAL A 79 3.13 -15.00 -5.20
N ARG A 80 3.35 -13.93 -5.97
CA ARG A 80 4.09 -12.72 -5.56
C ARG A 80 3.23 -11.50 -5.82
N GLY A 81 3.47 -10.41 -5.10
CA GLY A 81 2.63 -9.23 -5.21
C GLY A 81 3.30 -7.97 -4.69
N ILE A 82 2.50 -6.93 -4.60
CA ILE A 82 2.87 -5.65 -4.00
C ILE A 82 1.87 -5.32 -2.91
N ARG A 83 2.39 -4.85 -1.78
CA ARG A 83 1.61 -4.17 -0.76
C ARG A 83 1.76 -2.67 -0.95
N LEU A 84 0.63 -2.01 -1.15
CA LEU A 84 0.48 -0.58 -1.00
C LEU A 84 0.50 -0.27 0.49
N ILE A 85 1.48 0.51 0.95
CA ILE A 85 1.61 0.89 2.36
C ILE A 85 0.96 2.27 2.51
N PRO A 86 -0.17 2.38 3.23
CA PRO A 86 -0.74 3.66 3.54
C PRO A 86 0.18 4.43 4.48
N ARG A 87 0.13 5.76 4.40
CA ARG A 87 0.83 6.62 5.33
C ARG A 87 0.26 6.46 6.73
N ALA A 88 1.11 6.57 7.74
CA ALA A 88 0.74 6.31 9.13
C ALA A 88 -0.24 7.35 9.72
N ASP A 89 -0.13 8.60 9.29
CA ASP A 89 -1.03 9.71 9.66
C ASP A 89 -2.30 9.75 8.80
N ASP A 90 -2.26 9.16 7.61
CA ASP A 90 -3.35 9.22 6.64
C ASP A 90 -3.53 7.91 5.86
N PRO A 91 -4.51 7.07 6.24
CA PRO A 91 -4.70 5.76 5.61
C PRO A 91 -5.28 5.85 4.19
N PHE A 92 -5.74 7.01 3.72
CA PHE A 92 -6.25 7.19 2.36
C PHE A 92 -5.15 7.57 1.37
N VAL A 93 -3.93 7.79 1.86
CA VAL A 93 -2.78 8.13 1.05
C VAL A 93 -1.78 7.00 1.12
N VAL A 94 -1.34 6.51 -0.03
CA VAL A 94 -0.27 5.53 -0.14
C VAL A 94 0.97 6.24 -0.68
N ASP A 95 2.06 6.17 0.07
CA ASP A 95 3.33 6.80 -0.30
C ASP A 95 4.46 5.79 -0.51
N SER A 96 4.20 4.51 -0.24
CA SER A 96 5.21 3.48 -0.32
C SER A 96 4.66 2.14 -0.80
N LEU A 97 5.55 1.36 -1.40
CA LEU A 97 5.26 0.08 -2.04
C LEU A 97 6.29 -0.93 -1.56
N VAL A 98 5.89 -2.17 -1.32
CA VAL A 98 6.83 -3.24 -0.99
C VAL A 98 6.43 -4.55 -1.64
N TYR A 99 7.42 -5.34 -2.05
CA TYR A 99 7.13 -6.68 -2.55
C TYR A 99 6.68 -7.59 -1.42
N ILE A 100 5.61 -8.33 -1.70
CA ILE A 100 5.06 -9.33 -0.80
C ILE A 100 4.98 -10.67 -1.50
N GLY A 101 4.89 -11.74 -0.72
CA GLY A 101 4.66 -13.08 -1.23
C GLY A 101 3.62 -13.80 -0.40
N ALA A 102 2.99 -14.81 -1.02
CA ALA A 102 2.28 -15.80 -0.24
C ALA A 102 3.29 -16.50 0.68
N THR A 103 3.06 -16.38 1.99
CA THR A 103 3.87 -17.02 3.05
C THR A 103 3.73 -18.53 3.09
N GLY A 104 2.91 -19.09 2.19
CA GLY A 104 2.59 -20.50 2.14
C GLY A 104 1.54 -20.86 3.18
N HIS A 105 1.59 -22.10 3.64
CA HIS A 105 0.68 -22.60 4.64
C HIS A 105 1.46 -23.01 5.89
N ASP A 106 0.88 -22.71 7.05
CA ASP A 106 1.31 -23.32 8.29
C ASP A 106 0.54 -24.63 8.51
N THR A 107 1.21 -25.69 8.93
CA THR A 107 0.60 -27.00 9.17
C THR A 107 0.82 -27.44 10.61
N GLY A 108 -0.08 -28.29 11.12
CA GLY A 108 0.02 -28.83 12.46
C GLY A 108 -1.25 -29.56 12.84
N PHE A 109 -1.53 -29.61 14.15
CA PHE A 109 -2.74 -30.22 14.68
C PHE A 109 -3.55 -29.23 15.50
N VAL A 110 -4.87 -29.34 15.43
CA VAL A 110 -5.83 -28.56 16.20
C VAL A 110 -6.82 -29.49 16.91
N ASN A 111 -7.34 -29.03 18.03
CA ASN A 111 -8.55 -29.57 18.61
C ASN A 111 -9.73 -28.74 18.13
N VAL A 112 -10.80 -29.41 17.71
CA VAL A 112 -12.04 -28.77 17.26
C VAL A 112 -13.10 -28.96 18.33
N ASP A 113 -13.77 -27.89 18.73
CA ASP A 113 -14.89 -27.89 19.68
C ASP A 113 -15.98 -26.95 19.15
N PHE A 114 -17.22 -27.23 19.52
CA PHE A 114 -18.35 -26.33 19.27
C PHE A 114 -18.63 -25.56 20.55
N ASP A 115 -18.48 -24.23 20.50
CA ASP A 115 -18.78 -23.35 21.63
C ASP A 115 -20.24 -22.88 21.56
N ASP A 116 -21.09 -23.56 22.33
CA ASP A 116 -22.51 -23.27 22.53
C ASP A 116 -22.76 -22.17 23.58
N SER A 117 -21.74 -21.77 24.34
CA SER A 117 -21.89 -20.91 25.51
C SER A 117 -21.94 -19.42 25.19
N ILE A 118 -21.31 -18.98 24.09
CA ILE A 118 -21.16 -17.55 23.77
C ILE A 118 -21.53 -17.20 22.32
N SER A 119 -21.40 -18.14 21.38
CA SER A 119 -21.53 -17.76 19.96
C SER A 119 -22.10 -18.79 18.99
N ASN A 120 -22.34 -20.05 19.40
CA ASN A 120 -22.72 -21.13 18.48
C ASN A 120 -21.74 -21.23 17.29
N LEU A 121 -20.44 -21.07 17.58
CA LEU A 121 -19.38 -21.06 16.58
C LEU A 121 -18.40 -22.19 16.83
N TRP A 122 -17.76 -22.63 15.75
CA TRP A 122 -16.71 -23.61 15.80
C TRP A 122 -15.39 -22.97 16.23
N ARG A 123 -14.77 -23.60 17.22
CA ARG A 123 -13.51 -23.20 17.82
C ARG A 123 -12.43 -24.20 17.44
N PHE A 124 -11.35 -23.72 16.86
CA PHE A 124 -10.15 -24.52 16.61
C PHE A 124 -9.05 -24.05 17.54
N THR A 125 -8.47 -24.97 18.32
CA THR A 125 -7.39 -24.69 19.27
C THR A 125 -6.12 -25.39 18.81
N ASN A 126 -5.04 -24.65 18.57
CA ASN A 126 -3.78 -25.26 18.16
C ASN A 126 -3.18 -26.09 19.31
N THR A 127 -2.69 -27.30 19.01
CA THR A 127 -2.11 -28.18 20.04
C THR A 127 -0.69 -27.80 20.43
N SER A 128 0.01 -27.05 19.56
CA SER A 128 1.34 -26.49 19.85
C SER A 128 1.20 -25.16 20.59
N SER A 129 1.55 -25.15 21.87
CA SER A 129 1.47 -23.96 22.71
C SER A 129 2.20 -22.76 22.11
N GLY A 130 1.50 -21.62 22.00
CA GLY A 130 2.05 -20.33 21.57
C GLY A 130 2.46 -20.24 20.09
N LYS A 131 2.13 -21.23 19.26
CA LYS A 131 2.43 -21.17 17.82
C LYS A 131 1.60 -20.09 17.13
N TRP A 132 0.28 -20.10 17.30
CA TRP A 132 -0.59 -19.11 16.68
C TRP A 132 -0.43 -17.72 17.30
N ASN A 133 -0.13 -17.62 18.60
CA ASN A 133 0.29 -16.35 19.24
C ASN A 133 1.41 -15.65 18.48
N ARG A 134 2.45 -16.39 18.09
CA ARG A 134 3.59 -15.84 17.34
C ARG A 134 3.20 -15.43 15.92
N LEU A 135 2.25 -16.12 15.29
CA LEU A 135 1.73 -15.73 13.97
C LEU A 135 0.90 -14.45 14.07
N VAL A 136 0.05 -14.32 15.09
CA VAL A 136 -0.73 -13.10 15.37
C VAL A 136 0.19 -11.92 15.67
N GLN A 137 1.19 -12.09 16.54
CA GLN A 137 2.19 -11.06 16.84
C GLN A 137 2.97 -10.59 15.61
N ARG A 138 3.09 -11.45 14.58
CA ARG A 138 3.74 -11.14 13.30
C ARG A 138 2.76 -10.64 12.24
N ASN A 139 1.49 -10.46 12.56
CA ASN A 139 0.41 -10.14 11.62
C ASN A 139 0.29 -11.14 10.45
N LEU A 140 0.66 -12.41 10.69
CA LEU A 140 0.53 -13.51 9.71
C LEU A 140 -0.75 -14.31 9.88
N LEU A 141 -1.46 -14.13 10.99
CA LEU A 141 -2.74 -14.76 11.30
C LEU A 141 -3.67 -13.70 11.86
N GLY A 142 -4.84 -13.56 11.25
CA GLY A 142 -5.87 -12.61 11.68
C GLY A 142 -7.25 -13.03 11.22
N SER A 143 -8.25 -12.19 11.50
CA SER A 143 -9.58 -12.34 10.91
C SER A 143 -9.49 -12.24 9.39
N GLY A 144 -10.25 -13.07 8.67
CA GLY A 144 -10.20 -13.22 7.22
C GLY A 144 -9.21 -14.27 6.70
N SER A 145 -8.24 -14.72 7.51
CA SER A 145 -7.39 -15.87 7.16
C SER A 145 -8.23 -17.14 6.96
N ARG A 146 -7.77 -18.08 6.14
CA ARG A 146 -8.46 -19.36 5.93
C ARG A 146 -7.71 -20.51 6.56
N ILE A 147 -8.45 -21.46 7.10
CA ILE A 147 -7.91 -22.70 7.66
C ILE A 147 -8.69 -23.89 7.11
N GLU A 148 -7.96 -24.93 6.71
CA GLU A 148 -8.51 -26.19 6.25
C GLU A 148 -8.34 -27.25 7.34
N VAL A 149 -9.47 -27.83 7.76
CA VAL A 149 -9.51 -28.87 8.80
C VAL A 149 -10.56 -29.94 8.41
N PRO A 150 -10.22 -31.23 8.31
CA PRO A 150 -8.85 -31.77 8.27
C PRO A 150 -8.07 -31.27 7.04
N ALA A 151 -6.75 -31.16 7.16
CA ALA A 151 -5.87 -30.79 6.06
C ALA A 151 -6.00 -31.75 4.87
N GLY A 152 -6.05 -31.22 3.66
CA GLY A 152 -6.17 -31.99 2.42
C GLY A 152 -7.60 -32.39 2.02
N THR A 153 -8.63 -32.02 2.80
CA THR A 153 -10.02 -32.31 2.47
C THR A 153 -10.65 -31.34 1.48
N GLY A 154 -10.04 -30.17 1.26
CA GLY A 154 -10.59 -29.07 0.47
C GLY A 154 -11.58 -28.18 1.22
N ASN A 155 -11.95 -28.52 2.46
CA ASN A 155 -12.90 -27.77 3.27
C ASN A 155 -12.21 -26.62 3.99
N TRP A 156 -12.27 -25.43 3.39
CA TRP A 156 -11.70 -24.20 3.96
C TRP A 156 -12.75 -23.42 4.75
N TYR A 157 -12.34 -22.96 5.93
CA TYR A 157 -13.13 -22.10 6.81
C TYR A 157 -12.45 -20.75 6.95
N TYR A 158 -13.23 -19.67 6.96
CA TYR A 158 -12.70 -18.33 7.23
C TYR A 158 -12.65 -18.08 8.73
N ILE A 159 -11.52 -17.57 9.20
CA ILE A 159 -11.33 -17.19 10.58
C ILE A 159 -12.03 -15.86 10.83
N THR A 160 -12.92 -15.81 11.82
CA THR A 160 -13.67 -14.60 12.19
C THR A 160 -13.00 -13.87 13.35
N ALA A 161 -12.43 -14.62 14.29
CA ALA A 161 -11.72 -14.08 15.44
C ALA A 161 -10.49 -14.95 15.76
N VAL A 162 -9.46 -14.31 16.32
CA VAL A 162 -8.27 -14.98 16.82
C VAL A 162 -8.05 -14.55 18.26
N SER A 163 -7.93 -15.51 19.17
CA SER A 163 -7.69 -15.26 20.59
C SER A 163 -6.62 -16.22 21.09
N GLY A 164 -5.41 -15.71 21.26
CA GLY A 164 -4.33 -16.52 21.77
C GLY A 164 -3.95 -17.68 20.82
N ASN A 165 -4.10 -18.91 21.30
CA ASN A 165 -3.84 -20.13 20.52
C ASN A 165 -5.11 -20.71 19.87
N GLU A 166 -6.16 -19.91 19.78
CA GLU A 166 -7.49 -20.29 19.34
C GLU A 166 -7.94 -19.41 18.18
N VAL A 167 -8.63 -20.01 17.21
CA VAL A 167 -9.37 -19.29 16.18
C VAL A 167 -10.82 -19.73 16.20
N VAL A 168 -11.70 -18.76 15.95
CA VAL A 168 -13.12 -18.99 15.70
C VAL A 168 -13.33 -18.89 14.20
N VAL A 169 -14.12 -19.79 13.63
CA VAL A 169 -14.37 -19.84 12.19
C VAL A 169 -15.82 -19.56 11.84
N SER A 170 -16.05 -19.05 10.62
CA SER A 170 -17.38 -18.92 10.05
C SER A 170 -17.84 -20.22 9.39
N GLY A 171 -19.15 -20.43 9.43
CA GLY A 171 -19.80 -21.57 8.82
C GLY A 171 -19.84 -22.81 9.71
N HIS A 172 -20.47 -23.85 9.18
CA HIS A 172 -20.66 -25.12 9.87
C HIS A 172 -19.50 -26.07 9.52
N TYR A 173 -18.84 -26.63 10.53
CA TYR A 173 -17.78 -27.62 10.36
C TYR A 173 -18.37 -28.90 9.75
N ALA A 174 -17.91 -29.26 8.54
CA ALA A 174 -18.59 -30.24 7.68
C ALA A 174 -18.41 -31.72 8.06
N PRO A 175 -17.39 -32.17 8.81
CA PRO A 175 -17.47 -33.44 9.50
C PRO A 175 -17.97 -33.16 10.93
N SER A 176 -19.27 -32.89 11.08
CA SER A 176 -19.92 -32.81 12.40
C SER A 176 -21.32 -33.42 12.36
N ALA A 177 -21.83 -33.82 13.53
CA ALA A 177 -23.17 -34.36 13.71
C ALA A 177 -23.80 -33.77 14.97
N TRP A 178 -25.13 -33.68 15.01
CA TRP A 178 -25.82 -33.31 16.24
C TRP A 178 -25.73 -34.46 17.25
N ASP A 179 -25.14 -34.20 18.41
CA ASP A 179 -25.08 -35.16 19.52
C ASP A 179 -26.25 -34.91 20.48
N THR A 180 -27.16 -35.88 20.60
CA THR A 180 -28.34 -35.76 21.46
C THR A 180 -28.03 -35.81 22.94
N ASN A 181 -26.91 -36.44 23.34
CA ASN A 181 -26.50 -36.53 24.74
C ASN A 181 -25.87 -35.22 25.20
N LEU A 182 -25.11 -34.57 24.33
CA LEU A 182 -24.48 -33.28 24.61
C LEU A 182 -25.41 -32.10 24.32
N GLY A 183 -26.46 -32.30 23.52
CA GLY A 183 -27.39 -31.24 23.13
C GLY A 183 -26.74 -30.17 22.26
N LYS A 184 -25.69 -30.53 21.50
CA LYS A 184 -24.92 -29.63 20.64
C LYS A 184 -24.35 -30.37 19.42
N TYR A 185 -23.79 -29.62 18.47
CA TYR A 185 -23.03 -30.24 17.39
C TYR A 185 -21.67 -30.76 17.90
N ALA A 186 -21.34 -32.00 17.58
CA ALA A 186 -20.06 -32.64 17.87
C ALA A 186 -19.29 -32.85 16.55
N PRO A 187 -17.99 -32.52 16.48
CA PRO A 187 -17.16 -32.80 15.32
C PRO A 187 -16.97 -34.31 15.15
N GLN A 188 -16.55 -34.75 13.97
CA GLN A 188 -16.31 -36.14 13.63
C GLN A 188 -14.89 -36.29 13.06
N PRO A 189 -14.07 -37.24 13.56
CA PRO A 189 -14.36 -38.14 14.68
C PRO A 189 -14.35 -37.44 16.04
N ASP A 190 -15.23 -37.89 16.95
CA ASP A 190 -15.23 -37.55 18.39
C ASP A 190 -14.81 -38.81 19.16
N PRO A 191 -13.50 -39.03 19.37
CA PRO A 191 -13.01 -40.29 19.93
C PRO A 191 -13.37 -40.48 21.41
N ASP A 192 -13.56 -39.39 22.14
CA ASP A 192 -13.80 -39.40 23.59
C ASP A 192 -15.29 -39.23 23.95
N GLY A 193 -16.13 -38.85 22.97
CA GLY A 193 -17.56 -38.60 23.17
C GLY A 193 -17.83 -37.34 23.99
N ASP A 194 -16.87 -36.42 24.05
CA ASP A 194 -16.94 -35.17 24.82
C ASP A 194 -17.31 -33.96 23.95
N GLY A 195 -17.65 -34.20 22.67
CA GLY A 195 -17.96 -33.18 21.70
C GLY A 195 -16.73 -32.52 21.09
N ARG A 196 -15.56 -33.18 21.13
CA ARG A 196 -14.31 -32.63 20.60
C ARG A 196 -13.59 -33.59 19.67
N ALA A 197 -13.06 -33.04 18.58
CA ALA A 197 -12.14 -33.77 17.72
C ALA A 197 -10.73 -33.34 18.09
N ILE A 198 -9.94 -34.29 18.62
CA ILE A 198 -8.56 -34.03 19.06
C ILE A 198 -7.56 -34.31 17.94
N ASN A 199 -6.46 -33.54 17.92
CA ASN A 199 -5.33 -33.73 17.00
C ASN A 199 -5.73 -33.82 15.52
N MET A 200 -6.66 -32.98 15.08
CA MET A 200 -7.06 -32.90 13.68
C MET A 200 -5.98 -32.16 12.89
N PRO A 201 -5.45 -32.74 11.78
CA PRO A 201 -4.45 -32.05 10.99
C PRO A 201 -5.06 -30.78 10.38
N TYR A 202 -4.32 -29.68 10.37
CA TYR A 202 -4.75 -28.43 9.72
C TYR A 202 -3.75 -27.94 8.69
N ARG A 203 -4.26 -27.16 7.74
CA ARG A 203 -3.48 -26.32 6.82
C ARG A 203 -4.02 -24.90 6.90
N LEU A 204 -3.23 -23.99 7.47
CA LEU A 204 -3.57 -22.59 7.71
C LEU A 204 -2.93 -21.72 6.64
N GLU A 205 -3.74 -20.96 5.91
CA GLU A 205 -3.25 -19.95 4.97
C GLU A 205 -2.76 -18.73 5.76
N LEU A 206 -1.47 -18.44 5.62
CA LEU A 206 -0.85 -17.31 6.30
C LEU A 206 -1.09 -16.02 5.52
N ALA A 207 -1.35 -14.93 6.23
CA ALA A 207 -1.45 -13.61 5.65
C ALA A 207 -0.12 -13.23 4.97
N PRO A 208 -0.16 -12.52 3.83
CA PRO A 208 1.04 -12.26 3.05
C PRO A 208 2.09 -11.48 3.83
N ALA A 209 3.35 -11.86 3.64
CA ALA A 209 4.48 -11.17 4.25
C ALA A 209 5.37 -10.48 3.21
N ILE A 210 6.09 -9.48 3.68
CA ILE A 210 7.15 -8.80 2.95
C ILE A 210 8.22 -9.83 2.56
N LEU A 211 8.68 -9.76 1.31
CA LEU A 211 9.74 -10.65 0.85
C LEU A 211 11.05 -10.36 1.61
N PRO A 212 11.83 -11.40 1.97
CA PRO A 212 13.11 -11.19 2.63
C PRO A 212 14.02 -10.33 1.75
N ASN A 213 14.79 -9.44 2.39
CA ASN A 213 15.70 -8.49 1.73
C ASN A 213 15.01 -7.50 0.79
N THR A 214 13.71 -7.24 0.98
CA THR A 214 13.02 -6.14 0.31
C THR A 214 12.65 -5.08 1.32
N GLU A 215 13.09 -3.85 1.05
CA GLU A 215 12.68 -2.67 1.82
C GLU A 215 11.54 -1.98 1.08
N PRO A 216 10.59 -1.37 1.81
CA PRO A 216 9.60 -0.48 1.19
C PRO A 216 10.29 0.62 0.38
N ILE A 217 9.86 0.81 -0.86
CA ILE A 217 10.24 1.97 -1.63
C ILE A 217 9.24 3.08 -1.39
N SER A 218 9.74 4.29 -1.14
CA SER A 218 8.91 5.49 -1.13
C SER A 218 8.75 6.00 -2.55
N LEU A 219 7.57 6.51 -2.87
CA LEU A 219 7.36 7.32 -4.07
C LEU A 219 8.21 8.60 -3.99
N GLU A 220 8.32 9.32 -5.11
CA GLU A 220 8.99 10.62 -5.08
C GLU A 220 8.36 11.51 -4.01
N ARG A 221 9.16 12.38 -3.40
CA ARG A 221 8.67 13.26 -2.34
C ARG A 221 7.39 13.95 -2.84
N GLY A 222 6.38 14.10 -1.99
CA GLY A 222 5.16 14.84 -2.34
C GLY A 222 4.27 14.19 -3.40
N THR A 223 4.62 13.05 -3.97
CA THR A 223 3.71 12.25 -4.81
C THR A 223 3.13 11.10 -4.00
N VAL A 224 1.91 10.72 -4.36
CA VAL A 224 1.12 9.74 -3.63
C VAL A 224 0.18 8.98 -4.55
N ILE A 225 -0.28 7.82 -4.11
CA ILE A 225 -1.48 7.18 -4.65
C ILE A 225 -2.64 7.54 -3.73
N ASP A 226 -3.65 8.24 -4.25
CA ASP A 226 -4.86 8.56 -3.51
C ASP A 226 -5.83 7.38 -3.57
N ARG A 227 -6.08 6.76 -2.42
CA ARG A 227 -6.94 5.59 -2.29
C ARG A 227 -8.42 5.94 -2.51
N ALA A 228 -8.84 7.16 -2.20
CA ALA A 228 -10.23 7.58 -2.39
C ALA A 228 -10.53 7.79 -3.88
N ALA A 229 -9.57 8.35 -4.63
CA ALA A 229 -9.65 8.50 -6.08
C ALA A 229 -9.40 7.18 -6.85
N SER A 230 -8.78 6.19 -6.20
CA SER A 230 -8.45 4.89 -6.82
C SER A 230 -9.60 3.89 -6.76
N ARG A 231 -9.63 2.95 -7.71
CA ARG A 231 -10.50 1.76 -7.68
C ARG A 231 -9.67 0.53 -7.36
N ILE A 232 -9.34 0.35 -6.08
CA ILE A 232 -8.60 -0.81 -5.60
C ILE A 232 -9.47 -1.73 -4.74
N PRO A 233 -9.45 -3.05 -4.99
CA PRO A 233 -10.18 -4.01 -4.15
C PRO A 233 -9.43 -4.35 -2.86
N SER A 234 -8.11 -4.13 -2.82
CA SER A 234 -7.22 -4.48 -1.70
C SER A 234 -5.94 -3.65 -1.77
N LEU A 235 -5.28 -3.44 -0.62
CA LEU A 235 -3.92 -2.87 -0.55
C LEU A 235 -2.85 -3.87 -0.99
N ASP A 236 -3.18 -5.17 -0.97
CA ASP A 236 -2.31 -6.23 -1.45
C ASP A 236 -2.79 -6.69 -2.83
N ILE A 237 -1.92 -6.57 -3.84
CA ILE A 237 -2.18 -7.03 -5.19
C ILE A 237 -1.21 -8.15 -5.53
N PHE A 238 -1.76 -9.36 -5.73
CA PHE A 238 -0.99 -10.56 -6.06
C PHE A 238 -1.09 -10.94 -7.52
N PHE A 239 -0.03 -11.57 -8.00
CA PHE A 239 0.11 -12.23 -9.28
C PHE A 239 0.36 -13.72 -9.05
N ASP A 240 -0.26 -14.57 -9.87
CA ASP A 240 0.01 -15.99 -9.92
C ASP A 240 1.27 -16.32 -10.74
N SER A 241 1.63 -17.60 -10.82
CA SER A 241 2.79 -18.07 -11.60
C SER A 241 2.66 -17.88 -13.11
N ARG A 242 1.50 -17.48 -13.61
CA ARG A 242 1.25 -17.10 -15.01
C ARG A 242 1.33 -15.59 -15.22
N GLY A 243 1.54 -14.84 -14.14
CA GLY A 243 1.59 -13.38 -14.16
C GLY A 243 0.22 -12.72 -14.24
N ASN A 244 -0.86 -13.44 -13.93
CA ASN A 244 -2.20 -12.88 -13.85
C ASN A 244 -2.52 -12.48 -12.42
N PRO A 245 -3.22 -11.35 -12.19
CA PRO A 245 -3.71 -10.99 -10.87
C PRO A 245 -4.57 -12.09 -10.25
N THR A 246 -4.49 -12.26 -8.93
CA THR A 246 -5.25 -13.26 -8.15
C THR A 246 -5.90 -12.65 -6.91
N GLY A 247 -6.80 -13.39 -6.27
CA GLY A 247 -7.57 -12.94 -5.10
C GLY A 247 -8.65 -11.92 -5.45
N ALA A 248 -8.91 -10.96 -4.56
CA ALA A 248 -9.93 -9.92 -4.80
C ALA A 248 -9.62 -9.09 -6.06
N THR A 249 -8.34 -8.94 -6.41
CA THR A 249 -7.89 -8.22 -7.61
C THR A 249 -8.36 -8.88 -8.90
N SER A 250 -8.42 -10.21 -9.00
CA SER A 250 -8.82 -10.86 -10.25
C SER A 250 -10.29 -10.59 -10.61
N ALA A 251 -11.15 -10.42 -9.60
CA ALA A 251 -12.59 -10.19 -9.77
C ALA A 251 -12.95 -8.72 -10.09
N ALA A 252 -12.02 -7.77 -9.92
CA ALA A 252 -12.30 -6.35 -10.10
C ALA A 252 -12.42 -5.90 -11.57
N GLY A 253 -11.95 -6.71 -12.53
CA GLY A 253 -11.92 -6.39 -13.97
C GLY A 253 -10.80 -5.44 -14.35
N LEU A 254 -10.91 -4.17 -13.96
CA LEU A 254 -9.85 -3.17 -14.10
C LEU A 254 -9.54 -2.58 -12.74
N VAL A 255 -8.25 -2.51 -12.40
CA VAL A 255 -7.79 -1.84 -11.19
C VAL A 255 -7.12 -0.55 -11.58
N HIS A 256 -7.59 0.56 -11.01
CA HIS A 256 -7.11 1.89 -11.32
C HIS A 256 -6.46 2.50 -10.07
N LEU A 257 -5.19 2.92 -10.19
CA LEU A 257 -4.47 3.67 -9.17
C LEU A 257 -4.31 5.11 -9.65
N TYR A 258 -4.81 6.05 -8.86
CA TYR A 258 -4.68 7.48 -9.12
C TYR A 258 -3.41 8.01 -8.45
N VAL A 259 -2.38 8.26 -9.26
CA VAL A 259 -1.09 8.81 -8.83
C VAL A 259 -1.15 10.33 -8.99
N THR A 260 -0.98 11.06 -7.90
CA THR A 260 -1.13 12.52 -7.84
C THR A 260 -0.15 13.14 -6.84
N THR A 261 -0.20 14.46 -6.65
CA THR A 261 0.56 15.15 -5.60
C THR A 261 -0.21 15.15 -4.28
N LEU A 262 0.49 15.22 -3.16
CA LEU A 262 -0.13 15.34 -1.84
C LEU A 262 -0.94 16.63 -1.71
N SER A 263 -0.45 17.73 -2.29
CA SER A 263 -1.17 19.01 -2.33
C SER A 263 -2.51 18.88 -3.05
N ASP A 264 -2.58 18.14 -4.16
CA ASP A 264 -3.84 17.95 -4.89
C ASP A 264 -4.84 17.11 -4.08
N VAL A 265 -4.36 16.11 -3.32
CA VAL A 265 -5.21 15.34 -2.40
C VAL A 265 -5.77 16.23 -1.29
N GLU A 266 -4.95 17.10 -0.71
CA GLU A 266 -5.39 18.04 0.33
C GLU A 266 -6.40 19.06 -0.21
N LEU A 267 -6.15 19.60 -1.40
CA LEU A 267 -7.09 20.48 -2.09
C LEU A 267 -8.43 19.77 -2.36
N THR A 268 -8.39 18.55 -2.87
CA THR A 268 -9.58 17.71 -3.12
C THR A 268 -10.39 17.54 -1.84
N ARG A 269 -9.75 17.22 -0.72
CA ARG A 269 -10.46 17.08 0.58
C ARG A 269 -11.07 18.38 1.09
N GLY A 270 -10.43 19.52 0.79
CA GLY A 270 -10.98 20.84 1.11
C GLY A 270 -12.19 21.19 0.26
N LEU A 271 -12.19 20.81 -1.02
CA LEU A 271 -13.28 21.02 -1.96
C LEU A 271 -14.48 20.11 -1.69
N PHE A 272 -14.24 18.90 -1.19
CA PHE A 272 -15.29 17.91 -0.92
C PHE A 272 -15.37 17.57 0.57
N PRO A 273 -16.21 18.30 1.36
CA PRO A 273 -16.41 18.00 2.78
C PRO A 273 -16.88 16.56 3.04
N ASN A 274 -17.60 15.96 2.08
CA ASN A 274 -18.10 14.59 2.17
C ASN A 274 -17.09 13.51 1.69
N HIS A 275 -15.83 13.89 1.46
CA HIS A 275 -14.77 12.96 1.12
C HIS A 275 -14.60 11.89 2.23
N PRO A 276 -14.34 10.61 1.91
CA PRO A 276 -14.21 9.56 2.94
C PRO A 276 -13.09 9.81 3.96
N ALA A 277 -12.02 10.49 3.56
CA ALA A 277 -10.97 10.93 4.49
C ALA A 277 -11.47 11.92 5.57
N ASN A 278 -12.57 12.63 5.29
CA ASN A 278 -13.25 13.53 6.23
C ASN A 278 -14.41 12.82 6.98
N GLY A 279 -14.57 11.51 6.81
CA GLY A 279 -15.66 10.72 7.41
C GLY A 279 -16.98 10.75 6.62
N GLY A 280 -16.98 11.31 5.40
CA GLY A 280 -18.18 11.33 4.56
C GLY A 280 -18.49 9.98 3.90
N SER A 281 -19.72 9.84 3.40
CA SER A 281 -20.25 8.62 2.78
C SER A 281 -20.40 8.70 1.25
N GLN A 282 -19.73 9.65 0.60
CA GLN A 282 -19.81 9.77 -0.86
C GLN A 282 -19.31 8.50 -1.56
N ALA A 283 -19.97 8.18 -2.68
CA ALA A 283 -19.59 7.05 -3.52
C ALA A 283 -18.23 7.33 -4.15
N LEU A 284 -17.28 6.42 -3.94
CA LEU A 284 -15.97 6.46 -4.58
C LEU A 284 -16.06 5.96 -6.04
N PRO A 285 -15.17 6.42 -6.92
CA PRO A 285 -14.02 7.29 -6.67
C PRO A 285 -14.32 8.79 -6.85
N ILE A 286 -13.60 9.63 -6.10
CA ILE A 286 -13.68 11.09 -6.20
C ILE A 286 -12.38 11.58 -6.84
N VAL A 287 -12.46 12.17 -8.02
CA VAL A 287 -11.33 12.80 -8.72
C VAL A 287 -11.73 14.25 -8.98
N PRO A 288 -10.98 15.24 -8.49
CA PRO A 288 -11.32 16.64 -8.75
C PRO A 288 -11.27 16.90 -10.26
N ALA A 289 -12.22 17.66 -10.78
CA ALA A 289 -12.07 18.29 -12.08
C ALA A 289 -10.90 19.28 -12.00
N SER A 290 -10.15 19.43 -13.10
CA SER A 290 -9.07 20.42 -13.14
C SER A 290 -9.68 21.82 -13.01
N PRO A 291 -9.41 22.57 -11.94
CA PRO A 291 -9.91 23.94 -11.84
C PRO A 291 -9.25 24.77 -12.94
N PRO A 292 -9.96 25.74 -13.56
CA PRO A 292 -9.43 26.54 -14.66
C PRO A 292 -8.18 27.38 -14.31
N ASP A 293 -7.88 27.54 -13.02
CA ASP A 293 -6.81 28.42 -12.51
C ASP A 293 -5.70 27.69 -11.73
N VAL A 294 -5.74 26.37 -11.60
CA VAL A 294 -4.66 25.61 -10.93
C VAL A 294 -3.70 25.10 -12.00
N PRO A 295 -2.38 25.37 -11.87
CA PRO A 295 -1.37 24.82 -12.78
C PRO A 295 -1.59 23.32 -12.95
N GLU A 296 -1.71 22.90 -14.21
CA GLU A 296 -2.00 21.54 -14.64
C GLU A 296 -0.92 20.56 -14.15
N HIS A 297 -0.95 20.15 -12.88
CA HIS A 297 -0.32 18.89 -12.51
C HIS A 297 -1.20 17.81 -13.11
N GLU A 298 -0.75 17.19 -14.19
CA GLU A 298 -1.49 16.12 -14.85
C GLU A 298 -1.31 14.81 -14.07
N PRO A 299 -2.21 14.42 -13.14
CA PRO A 299 -2.18 13.12 -12.47
C PRO A 299 -2.13 11.99 -13.50
N TYR A 300 -1.43 10.94 -13.11
CA TYR A 300 -1.37 9.72 -13.89
C TYR A 300 -2.32 8.68 -13.32
N LEU A 301 -3.02 8.04 -14.24
CA LEU A 301 -3.83 6.90 -13.97
C LEU A 301 -3.08 5.64 -14.38
N PHE A 302 -2.67 4.88 -13.39
CA PHE A 302 -2.16 3.54 -13.58
C PHE A 302 -3.33 2.56 -13.69
N THR A 303 -3.31 1.69 -14.67
CA THR A 303 -4.35 0.68 -14.90
C THR A 303 -3.74 -0.71 -14.99
N LEU A 304 -4.24 -1.63 -14.18
CA LEU A 304 -3.93 -3.05 -14.22
C LEU A 304 -5.11 -3.81 -14.81
N TYR A 305 -4.86 -4.52 -15.92
CA TYR A 305 -5.82 -5.40 -16.56
C TYR A 305 -5.82 -6.75 -15.85
N THR A 306 -6.90 -7.07 -15.13
CA THR A 306 -6.89 -8.24 -14.22
C THR A 306 -6.89 -9.58 -14.96
N GLN A 307 -7.25 -9.58 -16.24
CA GLN A 307 -7.27 -10.78 -17.08
C GLN A 307 -5.88 -11.16 -17.63
N THR A 308 -5.01 -10.18 -17.85
CA THR A 308 -3.70 -10.39 -18.51
C THR A 308 -2.52 -10.07 -17.61
N GLY A 309 -2.76 -9.35 -16.52
CA GLY A 309 -1.72 -8.72 -15.70
C GLY A 309 -0.95 -7.63 -16.41
N GLN A 310 -1.42 -7.17 -17.59
CA GLN A 310 -0.82 -6.03 -18.27
C GLN A 310 -1.07 -4.76 -17.46
N VAL A 311 -0.10 -3.87 -17.55
CA VAL A 311 -0.08 -2.61 -16.84
C VAL A 311 0.06 -1.48 -17.85
N THR A 312 -0.72 -0.41 -17.70
CA THR A 312 -0.61 0.79 -18.52
C THR A 312 -0.67 2.03 -17.64
N VAL A 313 -0.07 3.12 -18.14
CA VAL A 313 -0.16 4.44 -17.53
C VAL A 313 -0.81 5.36 -18.56
N SER A 314 -1.80 6.12 -18.12
CA SER A 314 -2.57 7.05 -18.95
C SER A 314 -2.82 8.34 -18.17
N GLN A 315 -3.14 9.42 -18.87
CA GLN A 315 -3.63 10.63 -18.21
C GLN A 315 -5.05 10.43 -17.69
N VAL A 316 -5.40 11.18 -16.66
CA VAL A 316 -6.75 11.25 -16.12
C VAL A 316 -7.62 12.14 -17.01
N ASP A 317 -8.89 11.80 -17.10
CA ASP A 317 -9.86 12.62 -17.80
C ASP A 317 -10.59 13.56 -16.85
N PHE A 318 -10.28 14.85 -16.94
CA PHE A 318 -10.83 15.88 -16.07
C PHE A 318 -12.12 16.52 -16.58
N THR A 319 -12.77 15.92 -17.58
CA THR A 319 -14.03 16.45 -18.08
C THR A 319 -15.08 16.48 -16.97
N ASP A 320 -15.64 17.66 -16.74
CA ASP A 320 -16.68 17.95 -15.75
C ASP A 320 -17.75 18.81 -16.43
N ASN A 321 -18.71 18.13 -17.03
CA ASN A 321 -19.87 18.75 -17.68
C ASN A 321 -21.17 18.41 -16.95
N LEU A 322 -21.14 17.48 -16.00
CA LEU A 322 -22.30 16.94 -15.32
C LEU A 322 -22.15 17.08 -13.82
N ASP A 323 -23.28 17.33 -13.16
CA ASP A 323 -23.35 17.24 -11.71
C ASP A 323 -23.42 15.76 -11.33
N ASN A 324 -22.36 15.22 -10.75
CA ASN A 324 -22.24 13.80 -10.40
C ASN A 324 -23.26 13.37 -9.34
N SER A 325 -23.92 14.31 -8.66
CA SER A 325 -24.96 14.02 -7.67
C SER A 325 -26.33 13.72 -8.31
N ASN A 326 -26.64 14.30 -9.47
CA ASN A 326 -27.97 14.21 -10.08
C ASN A 326 -27.98 13.90 -11.60
N GLY A 327 -26.82 13.91 -12.25
CA GLY A 327 -26.64 13.63 -13.67
C GLY A 327 -27.11 14.75 -14.62
N ASN A 328 -27.49 15.92 -14.10
CA ASN A 328 -27.88 17.06 -14.91
C ASN A 328 -26.65 17.79 -15.46
N PRO A 329 -26.79 18.55 -16.56
CA PRO A 329 -25.72 19.43 -17.03
C PRO A 329 -25.33 20.48 -15.98
N GLY A 330 -24.03 20.67 -15.79
CA GLY A 330 -23.45 21.67 -14.87
C GLY A 330 -22.22 21.12 -14.18
N ALA A 331 -21.15 21.92 -14.09
CA ALA A 331 -19.91 21.48 -13.44
C ALA A 331 -20.07 21.43 -11.91
N ASP A 332 -19.65 20.33 -11.29
CA ASP A 332 -19.65 20.16 -9.82
C ASP A 332 -18.25 20.08 -9.20
N LEU A 333 -17.23 20.42 -10.00
CA LEU A 333 -15.81 20.34 -9.69
C LEU A 333 -15.28 18.91 -9.53
N GLN A 334 -16.06 17.88 -9.89
CA GLN A 334 -15.64 16.49 -9.90
C GLN A 334 -15.65 15.95 -11.33
N ALA A 335 -14.60 15.22 -11.71
CA ALA A 335 -14.51 14.63 -13.04
C ALA A 335 -15.63 13.59 -13.25
N ASP A 336 -16.39 13.73 -14.34
CA ASP A 336 -17.52 12.86 -14.68
C ASP A 336 -17.07 11.41 -14.92
N PHE A 337 -15.95 11.25 -15.65
CA PHE A 337 -15.46 9.96 -16.12
C PHE A 337 -13.92 9.88 -16.07
N PRO A 338 -13.29 9.93 -14.88
CA PRO A 338 -11.83 10.06 -14.74
C PRO A 338 -11.02 8.94 -15.40
N PHE A 339 -11.63 7.77 -15.64
CA PHE A 339 -10.98 6.61 -16.23
C PHE A 339 -11.25 6.42 -17.73
N ARG A 340 -11.97 7.35 -18.38
CA ARG A 340 -12.38 7.21 -19.79
C ARG A 340 -11.17 7.03 -20.71
N TYR A 341 -10.09 7.80 -20.50
CA TYR A 341 -8.87 7.70 -21.30
C TYR A 341 -8.14 6.37 -21.13
N ALA A 342 -8.10 5.77 -19.94
CA ALA A 342 -7.55 4.43 -19.75
C ALA A 342 -8.36 3.35 -20.48
N GLN A 343 -9.69 3.52 -20.55
CA GLN A 343 -10.58 2.51 -21.11
C GLN A 343 -10.68 2.58 -22.64
N ARG A 344 -10.68 3.79 -23.21
CA ARG A 344 -10.96 4.02 -24.63
C ARG A 344 -9.80 4.68 -25.39
N GLY A 345 -8.78 5.16 -24.69
CA GLY A 345 -7.76 6.03 -25.25
C GLY A 345 -8.21 7.49 -25.30
N ARG A 346 -7.24 8.42 -25.33
CA ARG A 346 -7.50 9.87 -25.35
C ARG A 346 -8.20 10.35 -26.63
N GLU A 347 -7.95 9.65 -27.74
CA GLU A 347 -8.48 10.01 -29.07
C GLU A 347 -9.92 9.54 -29.31
N ALA A 348 -10.48 8.72 -28.43
CA ALA A 348 -11.86 8.27 -28.53
C ALA A 348 -12.82 9.35 -27.99
N ARG A 349 -12.96 10.45 -28.74
CA ARG A 349 -13.94 11.52 -28.47
C ARG A 349 -15.33 11.19 -28.97
#